data_AF-A0A7H8NT97-F1
#
_entry.id   AF-A0A7H8NT97-F1
#
_cell.length_a   1.000
_cell.length_b   1.000
_cell.length_c   1.000
_cell.angle_alpha   90.00
_cell.angle_beta   90.00
_cell.angle_gamma   90.00
#
_symmetry.space_group_name_H-M   'P 1'
#
loop_
_entity.id
_entity.type
_entity.pdbx_description
1 polymer ?
#
loop_
_entity_poly.entity_id
_entity_poly.type
_entity_poly.pdbx_seq_one_letter_code
_entity_poly.pdbx_strand_id
1 'polypeptide(L)'
;MRSDDRGIAAMQPGDSWPGGGYIELAVMRVDDVFLTRRLGQSLLRGSEPGMGAWRSMGIRLPSGAVAELIAHDAEPDAGFTVRIDSQSDPRIALQEILHGLGLGAEQIIWSSIDINWMQCAAK
;
A
#
# COMPACT_ATOMS: atom_id res chain seq x y z
N MET A 1 18.14 18.59 0.19
CA MET A 1 17.65 17.75 -0.91
C MET A 1 17.44 16.35 -0.34
N ARG A 2 16.22 16.01 0.11
CA ARG A 2 15.93 14.74 0.79
C ARG A 2 15.36 13.76 -0.23
N SER A 3 16.21 13.09 -0.98
CA SER A 3 15.83 11.81 -1.59
C SER A 3 15.93 10.76 -0.50
N ASP A 4 14.82 10.54 0.20
CA ASP A 4 14.58 9.28 0.91
C ASP A 4 14.45 8.22 -0.21
N ASP A 5 15.57 7.71 -0.72
CA ASP A 5 15.62 6.78 -1.85
C ASP A 5 15.24 5.36 -1.38
N ARG A 6 14.07 5.25 -0.73
CA ARG A 6 13.54 3.99 -0.17
C ARG A 6 12.88 3.10 -1.23
N GLY A 7 13.04 3.48 -2.51
CA GLY A 7 12.66 2.72 -3.69
C GLY A 7 11.16 2.58 -3.98
N ILE A 8 10.27 3.09 -3.11
CA ILE A 8 8.84 3.23 -3.42
C ILE A 8 8.54 4.62 -3.98
N ALA A 9 7.66 4.69 -4.99
CA ALA A 9 7.23 5.94 -5.59
C ALA A 9 5.71 5.97 -5.78
N ALA A 10 5.07 7.12 -5.52
CA ALA A 10 3.67 7.31 -5.88
C ALA A 10 3.50 7.22 -7.40
N MET A 11 2.45 6.51 -7.83
CA MET A 11 2.04 6.47 -9.22
C MET A 11 1.27 7.73 -9.59
N GLN A 12 1.40 8.16 -10.84
CA GLN A 12 0.66 9.32 -11.34
C GLN A 12 -0.80 8.93 -11.60
N PRO A 13 -1.75 9.87 -11.43
CA PRO A 13 -3.13 9.64 -11.85
C PRO A 13 -3.19 9.25 -13.33
N GLY A 14 -3.83 8.11 -13.63
CA GLY A 14 -3.93 7.57 -14.99
C GLY A 14 -2.87 6.54 -15.36
N ASP A 15 -1.87 6.29 -14.51
CA ASP A 15 -0.96 5.16 -14.68
C ASP A 15 -1.73 3.85 -14.67
N SER A 16 -1.38 2.94 -15.58
CA SER A 16 -2.10 1.69 -15.76
C SER A 16 -1.71 0.63 -14.72
N TRP A 17 -2.72 -0.10 -14.26
CA TRP A 17 -2.55 -1.34 -13.51
C TRP A 17 -2.10 -2.47 -14.47
N PRO A 18 -0.95 -3.11 -14.24
CA PRO A 18 -0.29 -3.92 -15.28
C PRO A 18 -0.94 -5.29 -15.59
N GLY A 19 -1.49 -6.01 -14.60
CA GLY A 19 -1.84 -7.42 -14.73
C GLY A 19 -3.34 -7.76 -14.86
N GLY A 20 -4.22 -6.76 -14.94
CA GLY A 20 -5.67 -6.97 -15.11
C GLY A 20 -6.42 -7.56 -13.90
N GLY A 21 -5.74 -7.78 -12.78
CA GLY A 21 -6.33 -8.24 -11.51
C GLY A 21 -5.45 -7.91 -10.32
N TYR A 22 -6.03 -8.00 -9.12
CA TYR A 22 -5.33 -7.72 -7.86
C TYR A 22 -5.61 -8.82 -6.83
N ILE A 23 -4.76 -8.88 -5.80
CA ILE A 23 -5.02 -9.60 -4.58
C ILE A 23 -4.95 -8.64 -3.38
N GLU A 24 -5.79 -8.88 -2.38
CA GLU A 24 -5.71 -8.17 -1.11
C GLU A 24 -4.59 -8.76 -0.26
N LEU A 25 -3.56 -7.95 -0.05
CA LEU A 25 -2.35 -8.37 0.64
C LEU A 25 -2.46 -8.18 2.14
N ALA A 26 -2.94 -7.01 2.57
CA ALA A 26 -2.97 -6.64 3.98
C ALA A 26 -3.95 -5.50 4.22
N VAL A 27 -4.26 -5.26 5.50
CA VAL A 27 -4.92 -4.04 5.97
C VAL A 27 -3.95 -3.35 6.93
N MET A 28 -3.69 -2.06 6.69
CA MET A 28 -2.71 -1.27 7.44
C MET A 28 -3.36 -0.11 8.20
N ARG A 29 -2.96 0.09 9.45
CA ARG A 29 -3.32 1.23 10.29
C ARG A 29 -2.43 2.43 9.96
N VAL A 30 -2.80 3.13 8.89
CA VAL A 30 -2.20 4.41 8.46
C VAL A 30 -3.31 5.39 8.10
N ASP A 31 -2.99 6.69 8.05
CA ASP A 31 -3.94 7.74 7.69
C ASP A 31 -3.48 8.54 6.44
N ASP A 32 -4.38 9.37 5.91
CA ASP A 32 -4.11 10.20 4.73
C ASP A 32 -2.93 11.14 4.90
N VAL A 33 -2.79 11.70 6.10
CA VAL A 33 -1.75 12.68 6.40
C VAL A 33 -0.40 12.01 6.36
N PHE A 34 -0.30 10.81 6.91
CA PHE A 34 0.87 9.96 6.84
C PHE A 34 1.23 9.65 5.37
N LEU A 35 0.29 9.09 4.59
CA LEU A 35 0.56 8.71 3.20
C LEU A 35 0.93 9.91 2.33
N THR A 36 0.20 11.01 2.44
CA THR A 36 0.47 12.25 1.67
C THR A 36 1.84 12.83 2.02
N ARG A 37 2.20 12.88 3.31
CA ARG A 37 3.53 13.35 3.73
C ARG A 37 4.64 12.41 3.29
N ARG A 38 4.39 11.11 3.35
CA ARG A 38 5.39 10.08 3.05
C ARG A 38 5.70 10.00 1.56
N LEU A 39 4.68 10.11 0.72
CA LEU A 39 4.76 9.89 -0.72
C LEU A 39 4.68 11.19 -1.55
N GLY A 40 4.45 12.33 -0.90
CA GLY A 40 4.49 13.65 -1.53
C GLY A 40 3.34 13.93 -2.51
N GLN A 41 2.29 13.11 -2.49
CA GLN A 41 1.15 13.19 -3.40
C GLN A 41 -0.16 13.09 -2.63
N SER A 42 -1.19 13.82 -3.06
CA SER A 42 -2.54 13.66 -2.51
C SER A 42 -3.18 12.34 -2.94
N LEU A 43 -4.02 11.78 -2.08
CA LEU A 43 -4.82 10.60 -2.45
C LEU A 43 -5.81 10.95 -3.56
N LEU A 44 -5.99 10.01 -4.49
CA LEU A 44 -7.09 10.01 -5.42
C LEU A 44 -8.40 9.75 -4.68
N ARG A 45 -9.50 10.25 -5.25
CA ARG A 45 -10.84 10.06 -4.70
C ARG A 45 -11.77 9.61 -5.80
N GLY A 46 -12.72 8.75 -5.43
CA GLY A 46 -13.77 8.33 -6.33
C GLY A 46 -14.95 7.75 -5.56
N SER A 47 -15.84 7.10 -6.29
CA SER A 47 -16.98 6.39 -5.73
C SER A 47 -17.21 5.12 -6.53
N GLU A 48 -17.40 4.01 -5.84
CA GLU A 48 -17.70 2.72 -6.42
C GLU A 48 -19.18 2.36 -6.17
N PRO A 49 -19.96 1.99 -7.22
CA PRO A 49 -21.34 1.58 -7.04
C PRO A 49 -21.48 0.44 -6.03
N GLY A 50 -22.25 0.67 -4.96
CA GLY A 50 -22.46 -0.32 -3.89
C GLY A 50 -21.44 -0.29 -2.76
N MET A 51 -20.26 0.30 -2.95
CA MET A 51 -19.23 0.46 -1.92
C MET A 51 -19.06 1.91 -1.43
N GLY A 52 -19.56 2.88 -2.20
CA GLY A 52 -19.55 4.29 -1.83
C GLY A 52 -18.23 4.99 -2.14
N ALA A 53 -17.99 6.11 -1.46
CA ALA A 53 -16.82 6.92 -1.67
C ALA A 53 -15.54 6.20 -1.18
N TRP A 54 -14.46 6.38 -1.93
CA TRP A 54 -13.15 5.83 -1.61
C TRP A 54 -12.05 6.86 -1.85
N ARG A 55 -10.92 6.61 -1.17
CA ARG A 55 -9.66 7.31 -1.35
C ARG A 55 -8.54 6.30 -1.56
N SER A 56 -7.67 6.54 -2.54
CA SER A 56 -6.60 5.59 -2.85
C SER A 56 -5.29 6.24 -3.29
N MET A 57 -4.22 5.45 -3.22
CA MET A 57 -2.91 5.82 -3.72
C MET A 57 -2.23 4.59 -4.32
N GLY A 58 -1.92 4.67 -5.61
CA GLY A 58 -1.04 3.72 -6.28
C GLY A 58 0.43 4.00 -5.93
N ILE A 59 1.19 2.94 -5.71
CA ILE A 59 2.63 3.00 -5.51
C ILE A 59 3.33 1.96 -6.38
N ARG A 60 4.51 2.32 -6.88
CA ARG A 60 5.45 1.41 -7.51
C ARG A 60 6.51 0.99 -6.50
N LEU A 61 6.74 -0.30 -6.40
CA LEU A 61 7.71 -0.91 -5.49
C LEU A 61 9.08 -1.06 -6.17
N PRO A 62 10.18 -1.23 -5.41
CA PRO A 62 11.53 -1.42 -5.97
C PRO A 62 11.63 -2.62 -6.92
N SER A 63 10.90 -3.69 -6.64
CA SER A 63 10.75 -4.86 -7.52
C SER A 63 10.07 -4.56 -8.87
N GLY A 64 9.50 -3.37 -9.05
CA GLY A 64 8.67 -3.00 -10.19
C GLY A 64 7.20 -3.38 -10.02
N ALA A 65 6.85 -4.11 -8.96
CA ALA A 65 5.46 -4.43 -8.63
C ALA A 65 4.66 -3.16 -8.36
N VAL A 66 3.36 -3.24 -8.62
CA VAL A 66 2.39 -2.16 -8.36
C VAL A 66 1.53 -2.57 -7.17
N ALA A 67 1.36 -1.63 -6.24
CA ALA A 67 0.43 -1.75 -5.13
C ALA A 67 -0.52 -0.56 -5.08
N GLU A 68 -1.70 -0.74 -4.51
CA GLU A 68 -2.65 0.32 -4.18
C GLU A 68 -2.96 0.25 -2.69
N LEU A 69 -2.92 1.40 -2.02
CA LEU A 69 -3.52 1.58 -0.71
C LEU A 69 -4.88 2.24 -0.92
N ILE A 70 -5.97 1.57 -0.54
CA ILE A 70 -7.33 2.07 -0.68
C ILE A 70 -8.11 1.99 0.64
N ALA A 71 -8.90 3.02 0.92
CA ALA A 71 -9.83 3.05 2.03
C ALA A 71 -11.22 3.51 1.55
N HIS A 72 -12.27 2.90 2.07
CA HIS A 72 -13.66 3.28 1.81
C HIS A 72 -14.20 4.13 2.96
N ASP A 73 -14.88 5.23 2.64
CA ASP A 73 -15.39 6.18 3.63
C ASP A 73 -16.51 5.60 4.49
N ALA A 74 -17.14 4.51 4.05
CA ALA A 74 -18.13 3.76 4.83
C ALA A 74 -17.52 3.07 6.08
N GLU A 75 -16.21 2.82 6.06
CA GLU A 75 -15.48 2.12 7.12
C GLU A 75 -14.20 2.90 7.50
N PRO A 76 -14.33 4.12 8.05
CA PRO A 76 -13.20 5.04 8.23
C PRO A 76 -12.13 4.53 9.20
N ASP A 77 -12.49 3.64 10.13
CA ASP A 77 -11.61 3.07 11.14
C ASP A 77 -10.99 1.71 10.72
N ALA A 78 -11.34 1.18 9.54
CA ALA A 78 -10.82 -0.10 9.05
C ALA A 78 -9.36 -0.02 8.61
N GLY A 79 -8.84 1.17 8.33
CA GLY A 79 -7.50 1.39 7.79
C GLY A 79 -7.46 1.31 6.26
N PHE A 80 -6.25 1.15 5.71
CA PHE A 80 -6.04 1.04 4.27
C PHE A 80 -5.85 -0.43 3.87
N THR A 81 -6.70 -0.89 2.96
CA THR A 81 -6.49 -2.17 2.27
C THR A 81 -5.36 -1.99 1.27
N VAL A 82 -4.37 -2.86 1.36
CA VAL A 82 -3.24 -2.96 0.44
C VAL A 82 -3.58 -4.00 -0.60
N ARG A 83 -3.68 -3.59 -1.85
CA ARG A 83 -3.85 -4.43 -3.02
C ARG A 83 -2.56 -4.48 -3.80
N ILE A 84 -2.18 -5.64 -4.32
CA ILE A 84 -1.03 -5.77 -5.22
C ILE A 84 -1.44 -6.47 -6.51
N ASP A 85 -0.69 -6.24 -7.57
CA ASP A 85 -0.90 -6.96 -8.82
C ASP A 85 -0.85 -8.47 -8.58
N SER A 86 -1.82 -9.21 -9.15
CA SER A 86 -1.97 -10.65 -8.93
C SER A 86 -0.76 -11.50 -9.38
N GLN A 87 0.13 -10.95 -10.20
CA GLN A 87 1.35 -11.61 -10.66
C GLN A 87 2.57 -11.31 -9.78
N SER A 88 2.43 -10.41 -8.79
CA SER A 88 3.51 -10.02 -7.89
C SER A 88 3.71 -11.02 -6.76
N ASP A 89 4.94 -11.14 -6.25
CA ASP A 89 5.23 -11.93 -5.04
C ASP A 89 4.69 -11.20 -3.79
N PRO A 90 3.72 -11.78 -3.06
CA PRO A 90 3.12 -11.14 -1.90
C PRO A 90 4.11 -10.83 -0.77
N ARG A 91 5.11 -11.70 -0.57
CA ARG A 91 6.09 -11.54 0.51
C ARG A 91 7.03 -10.40 0.21
N ILE A 92 7.58 -10.36 -1.01
CA ILE A 92 8.46 -9.28 -1.45
C ILE A 92 7.71 -7.95 -1.41
N ALA A 93 6.48 -7.91 -1.94
CA ALA A 93 5.68 -6.71 -1.95
C ALA A 93 5.41 -6.19 -0.52
N LEU A 94 5.03 -7.05 0.42
CA LEU A 94 4.78 -6.62 1.81
C LEU A 94 6.06 -6.08 2.47
N GLN A 95 7.22 -6.71 2.25
CA GLN A 95 8.51 -6.22 2.73
C GLN A 95 8.82 -4.82 2.22
N GLU A 96 8.70 -4.63 0.91
CA GLU A 96 9.00 -3.37 0.24
C GLU A 96 8.06 -2.26 0.69
N ILE A 97 6.77 -2.56 0.90
CA ILE A 97 5.79 -1.60 1.39
C ILE A 97 6.13 -1.16 2.80
N LEU A 98 6.38 -2.10 3.72
CA LEU A 98 6.74 -1.74 5.10
C LEU A 98 8.04 -0.94 5.16
N HIS A 99 9.08 -1.39 4.44
CA HIS A 99 10.36 -0.70 4.40
C HIS A 99 10.22 0.70 3.78
N GLY A 100 9.55 0.80 2.64
CA GLY A 100 9.37 2.04 1.89
C GLY A 100 8.56 3.08 2.68
N LEU A 101 7.51 2.63 3.38
CA LEU A 101 6.70 3.50 4.24
C LEU A 101 7.34 3.75 5.61
N GLY A 102 8.34 2.95 6.00
CA GLY A 102 8.94 3.01 7.34
C GLY A 102 7.98 2.53 8.42
N LEU A 103 7.22 1.48 8.12
CA LEU A 103 6.25 0.85 9.01
C LEU A 103 6.83 -0.43 9.61
N GLY A 104 6.37 -0.76 10.81
CA GLY A 104 6.61 -2.05 11.46
C GLY A 104 5.40 -2.97 11.35
N ALA A 105 5.53 -4.17 11.92
CA ALA A 105 4.47 -5.18 11.92
C ALA A 105 3.25 -4.73 12.75
N GLU A 106 3.43 -3.82 13.70
CA GLU A 106 2.37 -3.32 14.57
C GLU A 106 1.35 -2.42 13.86
N GLN A 107 1.68 -1.94 12.65
CA GLN A 107 0.71 -1.24 11.79
C GLN A 107 -0.10 -2.20 10.92
N ILE A 108 0.18 -3.51 10.92
CA ILE A 108 -0.62 -4.49 10.18
C ILE A 108 -1.80 -4.93 11.04
N ILE A 109 -3.02 -4.69 10.55
CA ILE A 109 -4.28 -5.16 11.16
C ILE A 109 -4.53 -6.61 10.74
N TRP A 110 -4.30 -6.91 9.46
CA TRP A 110 -4.48 -8.23 8.86
C TRP A 110 -3.53 -8.39 7.67
N SER A 111 -3.12 -9.62 7.37
CA SER A 111 -2.37 -9.98 6.17
C SER A 111 -2.82 -11.33 5.61
N SER A 112 -2.77 -11.48 4.29
CA SER A 112 -3.02 -12.76 3.61
C SER A 112 -1.86 -13.76 3.74
N ILE A 113 -0.71 -13.30 4.22
CA ILE A 113 0.49 -14.11 4.47
C ILE A 113 0.91 -14.01 5.94
N ASP A 114 1.51 -15.08 6.47
CA ASP A 114 2.09 -15.07 7.82
C ASP A 114 3.26 -14.07 7.91
N ILE A 115 3.30 -13.28 8.99
CA ILE A 115 4.33 -12.23 9.21
C ILE A 115 5.54 -12.75 10.01
N ASN A 116 5.50 -14.01 10.47
CA ASN A 116 6.52 -14.60 11.36
C ASN A 116 7.96 -14.60 10.80
N TRP A 117 8.16 -14.36 9.49
CA TRP A 117 9.48 -14.25 8.87
C TRP A 117 10.15 -12.87 9.08
N MET A 118 9.45 -11.86 9.59
CA MET A 118 10.02 -10.53 9.87
C MET A 118 10.95 -10.48 11.09
N GLN A 119 11.03 -11.56 11.89
CA GLN A 119 11.90 -11.61 13.08
C GLN A 119 13.39 -11.84 12.76
N CYS A 120 13.77 -12.07 11.50
CA CYS A 120 15.16 -12.42 11.15
C CYS A 120 16.10 -11.23 10.84
N ALA A 121 15.64 -9.98 10.93
CA ALA A 121 16.44 -8.80 10.54
C ALA A 121 17.05 -8.00 11.72
N ALA A 122 17.37 -8.66 12.83
CA ALA A 122 18.15 -8.08 13.92
C ALA A 122 19.48 -8.82 14.10
N LYS A 123 20.51 -8.41 13.35
CA LYS A 123 21.92 -8.55 13.73
C LYS A 123 22.70 -7.34 13.25
#